data_AF-A0A2M6WRK9-F1
#
_entry.id   AF-A0A2M6WRK9-F1
#
_cell.length_a   1.000
_cell.length_b   1.000
_cell.length_c   1.000
_cell.angle_alpha   90.00
_cell.angle_beta   90.00
_cell.angle_gamma   90.00
#
_symmetry.space_group_name_H-M   'P 1'
#
loop_
_entity.id
_entity.type
_entity.pdbx_description
1 polymer ?
#
loop_
_entity_poly.entity_id
_entity_poly.type
_entity_poly.pdbx_seq_one_letter_code
_entity_poly.pdbx_strand_id
1 'polypeptide(L)'
;MFDDFIRKTEIPDIIKKYGLDLEYILDDENFPLKEKSLPDLCADRIDYSLRTAVIFGELNEKDKEYFLENLDTENNNWVFNNFESAKRYAELFLRLNQVYYAGLSSAIMFRAVGDCLKYALQKGYISEEDLYTTDKIVLEKIKIFLNKDEKLKLLWERMNNKVKVGNNPNNYDAQVFCKSRIVNPLFRDNGILKRVSESESRWNDIIKQESKPKQYFLKFER
;
A
#
# COMPACT_ATOMS: atom_id res chain seq x y z
N MET A 1 -12.37 -12.26 12.58
CA MET A 1 -12.95 -11.32 11.60
C MET A 1 -12.92 -11.88 10.17
N PHE A 2 -11.75 -12.18 9.57
CA PHE A 2 -11.70 -12.76 8.22
C PHE A 2 -12.29 -14.18 8.17
N ASP A 3 -11.79 -15.10 9.01
CA ASP A 3 -12.33 -16.46 9.13
C ASP A 3 -13.85 -16.46 9.42
N ASP A 4 -14.29 -15.69 10.43
CA ASP A 4 -15.71 -15.53 10.74
C ASP A 4 -16.55 -15.02 9.56
N PHE A 5 -15.99 -14.10 8.75
CA PHE A 5 -16.67 -13.57 7.57
C PHE A 5 -16.83 -14.67 6.52
N ILE A 6 -15.73 -15.37 6.18
CA ILE A 6 -15.75 -16.48 5.21
C ILE A 6 -16.80 -17.50 5.63
N ARG A 7 -16.80 -17.94 6.89
CA ARG A 7 -17.71 -18.98 7.39
C ARG A 7 -19.19 -18.57 7.40
N LYS A 8 -19.49 -17.27 7.35
CA LYS A 8 -20.87 -16.74 7.30
C LYS A 8 -21.37 -16.45 5.87
N THR A 9 -20.55 -16.74 4.86
CA THR A 9 -20.87 -16.50 3.44
C THR A 9 -21.08 -17.83 2.71
N GLU A 10 -21.34 -17.76 1.41
CA GLU A 10 -21.41 -18.90 0.50
C GLU A 10 -20.04 -19.55 0.18
N ILE A 11 -18.94 -18.91 0.57
CA ILE A 11 -17.57 -19.35 0.23
C ILE A 11 -17.26 -20.78 0.71
N PRO A 12 -17.60 -21.22 1.94
CA PRO A 12 -17.39 -22.60 2.40
C PRO A 12 -18.05 -23.65 1.50
N ASP A 13 -19.29 -23.40 1.09
CA ASP A 13 -20.04 -24.32 0.23
C ASP A 13 -19.44 -24.37 -1.18
N ILE A 14 -18.95 -23.25 -1.70
CA ILE A 14 -18.23 -23.18 -2.97
C ILE A 14 -16.93 -23.99 -2.88
N ILE A 15 -16.11 -23.77 -1.84
CA ILE A 15 -14.84 -24.49 -1.62
C ILE A 15 -15.09 -26.01 -1.59
N LYS A 16 -16.08 -26.43 -0.78
CA LYS A 16 -16.47 -27.84 -0.66
C LYS A 16 -16.97 -28.43 -1.99
N LYS A 17 -17.74 -27.67 -2.78
CA LYS A 17 -18.23 -28.09 -4.10
C LYS A 17 -17.09 -28.45 -5.06
N TYR A 18 -15.93 -27.81 -4.94
CA TYR A 18 -14.74 -28.10 -5.76
C TYR A 18 -13.80 -29.14 -5.11
N GLY A 19 -14.21 -29.77 -4.00
CA GLY A 19 -13.41 -30.80 -3.32
C GLY A 19 -12.18 -30.26 -2.58
N LEU A 20 -12.17 -28.96 -2.27
CA LEU A 20 -11.11 -28.32 -1.51
C LEU A 20 -11.42 -28.32 -0.01
N ASP A 21 -10.38 -28.34 0.82
CA ASP A 21 -10.49 -28.26 2.27
C ASP A 21 -10.49 -26.80 2.75
N LEU A 22 -11.56 -26.41 3.45
CA LEU A 22 -11.71 -25.06 3.99
C LEU A 22 -10.67 -24.76 5.07
N GLU A 23 -10.39 -25.71 5.96
CA GLU A 23 -9.46 -25.48 7.07
C GLU A 23 -8.03 -25.31 6.53
N TYR A 24 -7.65 -26.09 5.52
CA TYR A 24 -6.39 -25.92 4.81
C TYR A 24 -6.25 -24.52 4.17
N ILE A 25 -7.32 -24.02 3.54
CA ILE A 25 -7.32 -22.70 2.88
C ILE A 25 -7.25 -21.55 3.89
N LEU A 26 -7.90 -21.70 5.04
CA LEU A 26 -7.95 -20.67 6.08
C LEU A 26 -6.67 -20.63 6.94
N ASP A 27 -5.87 -21.69 6.91
CA ASP A 27 -4.56 -21.72 7.54
C ASP A 27 -3.49 -21.10 6.63
N ASP A 28 -3.12 -19.85 6.95
CA ASP A 28 -2.15 -19.05 6.19
C ASP A 28 -0.75 -19.67 6.11
N GLU A 29 -0.38 -20.54 7.05
CA GLU A 29 0.93 -21.21 7.05
C GLU A 29 1.11 -22.15 5.84
N ASN A 30 0.00 -22.61 5.25
CA ASN A 30 0.02 -23.43 4.03
C ASN A 30 0.39 -22.62 2.78
N PHE A 31 0.43 -21.28 2.86
CA PHE A 31 0.65 -20.41 1.70
C PHE A 31 1.83 -19.44 1.95
N PRO A 32 3.07 -19.92 2.10
CA PRO A 32 4.21 -19.10 2.50
C PRO A 32 4.63 -18.04 1.46
N LEU A 33 4.12 -18.12 0.23
CA LEU A 33 4.31 -17.12 -0.83
C LEU A 33 3.25 -16.00 -0.79
N LYS A 34 2.11 -16.22 -0.12
CA LYS A 34 0.98 -15.28 -0.01
C LYS A 34 1.39 -14.05 0.78
N GLU A 35 1.95 -14.25 1.97
CA GLU A 35 2.36 -13.18 2.88
C GLU A 35 3.71 -13.50 3.50
N LYS A 36 4.58 -12.50 3.59
CA LYS A 36 5.86 -12.57 4.30
C LYS A 36 6.13 -11.25 5.01
N SER A 37 6.95 -11.27 6.06
CA SER A 37 7.41 -10.04 6.70
C SER A 37 8.33 -9.25 5.76
N LEU A 38 8.28 -7.92 5.83
CA LEU A 38 9.30 -7.09 5.18
C LEU A 38 10.68 -7.41 5.76
N PRO A 39 11.75 -7.37 4.94
CA PRO A 39 11.81 -6.86 3.57
C PRO A 39 11.58 -7.93 2.48
N ASP A 40 11.02 -9.10 2.82
CA ASP A 40 10.75 -10.14 1.83
C ASP A 40 9.61 -9.78 0.88
N LEU A 41 9.63 -10.40 -0.29
CA LEU A 41 8.53 -10.35 -1.23
C LEU A 41 7.45 -11.35 -0.85
N CYS A 42 6.21 -10.94 -1.10
CA CYS A 42 5.03 -11.79 -1.05
C CYS A 42 4.15 -11.46 -2.27
N ALA A 43 3.17 -12.32 -2.54
CA ALA A 43 2.28 -12.17 -3.70
C ALA A 43 1.59 -10.81 -3.72
N ASP A 44 1.13 -10.31 -2.57
CA ASP A 44 0.50 -8.97 -2.45
C ASP A 44 1.45 -7.85 -2.92
N ARG A 45 2.70 -7.84 -2.43
CA ARG A 45 3.70 -6.83 -2.79
C ARG A 45 4.09 -6.85 -4.25
N ILE A 46 4.13 -8.04 -4.84
CA ILE A 46 4.39 -8.20 -6.27
C ILE A 46 3.23 -7.64 -7.09
N ASP A 47 1.99 -8.04 -6.78
CA ASP A 47 0.82 -7.56 -7.50
C ASP A 47 0.68 -6.04 -7.41
N TYR A 48 0.57 -5.49 -6.19
CA TYR A 48 0.23 -4.08 -6.07
C TYR A 48 1.35 -3.19 -6.62
N SER A 49 2.63 -3.58 -6.49
CA SER A 49 3.74 -2.72 -6.94
C SER A 49 3.88 -2.72 -8.46
N LEU A 50 3.81 -3.87 -9.13
CA LEU A 50 3.82 -3.93 -10.59
C LEU A 50 2.56 -3.28 -11.19
N ARG A 51 1.39 -3.53 -10.60
CA ARG A 51 0.13 -2.87 -11.00
C ARG A 51 0.24 -1.34 -10.86
N THR A 52 0.74 -0.86 -9.72
CA THR A 52 0.95 0.57 -9.47
C THR A 52 1.91 1.17 -10.50
N ALA A 53 3.03 0.50 -10.75
CA ALA A 53 4.06 0.99 -11.66
C ALA A 53 3.55 1.12 -13.10
N VAL A 54 2.74 0.16 -13.56
CA VAL A 54 2.11 0.23 -14.89
C VAL A 54 1.09 1.37 -14.94
N ILE A 55 0.19 1.47 -13.95
CA ILE A 55 -0.87 2.50 -13.92
C ILE A 55 -0.27 3.91 -13.89
N PHE A 56 0.82 4.11 -13.13
CA PHE A 56 1.48 5.41 -13.03
C PHE A 56 2.58 5.64 -14.07
N GLY A 57 2.81 4.70 -15.00
CA GLY A 57 3.79 4.83 -16.07
C GLY A 57 5.25 4.79 -15.62
N GLU A 58 5.53 4.27 -14.42
CA GLU A 58 6.90 3.98 -13.94
C GLU A 58 7.47 2.73 -14.64
N LEU A 59 6.62 1.88 -15.22
CA LEU A 59 7.01 0.77 -16.09
C LEU A 59 6.26 0.82 -17.43
N ASN A 60 6.96 0.44 -18.49
CA ASN A 60 6.33 0.07 -19.75
C ASN A 60 6.08 -1.46 -19.79
N GLU A 61 5.37 -1.91 -20.83
CA GLU A 61 5.00 -3.32 -20.99
C GLU A 61 6.20 -4.27 -21.03
N LYS A 62 7.31 -3.87 -21.68
CA LYS A 62 8.53 -4.69 -21.77
C LYS A 62 9.22 -4.85 -20.42
N ASP A 63 9.27 -3.79 -19.61
CA ASP A 63 9.88 -3.88 -18.28
C ASP A 63 9.04 -4.74 -17.33
N LYS A 64 7.70 -4.69 -17.47
CA LYS A 64 6.80 -5.59 -16.73
C LYS A 64 7.05 -7.06 -17.13
N GLU A 65 7.07 -7.36 -18.42
CA GLU A 65 7.38 -8.71 -18.92
C GLU A 65 8.74 -9.18 -18.42
N TYR A 66 9.77 -8.32 -18.48
CA TYR A 66 11.09 -8.62 -17.94
C TYR A 66 11.07 -9.07 -16.48
N PHE A 67 10.32 -8.37 -15.61
CA PHE A 67 10.21 -8.79 -14.20
C PHE A 67 9.49 -10.12 -14.04
N LEU A 68 8.41 -10.36 -14.78
CA LEU A 68 7.64 -11.60 -14.69
C LEU A 68 8.43 -12.81 -15.21
N GLU A 69 9.18 -12.65 -16.30
CA GLU A 69 10.05 -13.70 -16.85
C GLU A 69 11.26 -14.00 -15.95
N ASN A 70 11.69 -13.03 -15.14
CA ASN A 70 12.81 -13.19 -14.23
C ASN A 70 12.39 -13.55 -12.80
N LEU A 71 11.10 -13.67 -12.51
CA LEU A 71 10.59 -13.96 -11.17
C LEU A 71 10.14 -15.43 -11.08
N ASP A 72 10.61 -16.11 -10.06
CA ASP A 72 10.33 -17.52 -9.82
C ASP A 72 10.20 -17.78 -8.31
N THR A 73 10.02 -19.03 -7.93
CA THR A 73 9.90 -19.47 -6.55
C THR A 73 10.95 -20.52 -6.20
N GLU A 74 11.55 -20.42 -5.02
CA GLU A 74 12.50 -21.40 -4.51
C GLU A 74 12.47 -21.43 -2.99
N ASN A 75 12.43 -22.63 -2.39
CA ASN A 75 12.40 -22.82 -0.93
C ASN A 75 11.33 -21.95 -0.23
N ASN A 76 10.11 -21.92 -0.77
CA ASN A 76 9.00 -21.10 -0.28
C ASN A 76 9.24 -19.57 -0.31
N ASN A 77 10.13 -19.08 -1.18
CA ASN A 77 10.38 -17.66 -1.38
C ASN A 77 10.22 -17.26 -2.84
N TRP A 78 9.87 -16.00 -3.07
CA TRP A 78 10.01 -15.36 -4.38
C TRP A 78 11.46 -14.99 -4.63
N VAL A 79 11.98 -15.38 -5.80
CA VAL A 79 13.40 -15.26 -6.14
C VAL A 79 13.53 -14.79 -7.58
N PHE A 80 14.41 -13.83 -7.80
CA PHE A 80 14.77 -13.38 -9.14
C PHE A 80 15.89 -14.24 -9.75
N ASN A 81 15.90 -14.37 -11.07
CA ASN A 81 16.86 -15.21 -11.78
C ASN A 81 18.32 -14.75 -11.65
N ASN A 82 18.56 -13.46 -11.38
CA ASN A 82 19.90 -12.89 -11.27
C ASN A 82 19.90 -11.58 -10.47
N PHE A 83 21.10 -11.09 -10.14
CA PHE A 83 21.29 -9.86 -9.38
C PHE A 83 20.63 -8.65 -10.06
N GLU A 84 20.75 -8.52 -11.37
CA GLU A 84 20.25 -7.37 -12.13
C GLU A 84 18.73 -7.23 -12.01
N SER A 85 17.99 -8.33 -12.23
CA SER A 85 16.53 -8.35 -12.12
C SER A 85 16.06 -8.06 -10.69
N ALA A 86 16.71 -8.64 -9.67
CA ALA A 86 16.40 -8.33 -8.28
C ALA A 86 16.67 -6.87 -7.92
N LYS A 87 17.82 -6.33 -8.33
CA LYS A 87 18.20 -4.95 -8.05
C LYS A 87 17.23 -3.97 -8.70
N ARG A 88 16.94 -4.13 -10.00
CA ARG A 88 15.98 -3.29 -10.73
C ARG A 88 14.60 -3.29 -10.06
N TYR A 89 14.14 -4.44 -9.59
CA TYR A 89 12.88 -4.53 -8.88
C TYR A 89 12.94 -3.83 -7.51
N ALA A 90 14.05 -4.01 -6.77
CA ALA A 90 14.25 -3.35 -5.48
C ALA A 90 14.24 -1.82 -5.62
N GLU A 91 14.91 -1.29 -6.64
CA GLU A 91 14.93 0.14 -6.98
C GLU A 91 13.56 0.66 -7.41
N LEU A 92 12.82 -0.10 -8.24
CA LEU A 92 11.45 0.22 -8.59
C LEU A 92 10.57 0.32 -7.34
N PHE A 93 10.61 -0.69 -6.47
CA PHE A 93 9.78 -0.70 -5.27
C PHE A 93 10.14 0.47 -4.33
N LEU A 94 11.44 0.79 -4.20
CA LEU A 94 11.91 1.96 -3.46
C LEU A 94 11.31 3.26 -4.03
N ARG A 95 11.37 3.42 -5.35
CA ARG A 95 10.77 4.56 -6.07
C ARG A 95 9.27 4.66 -5.76
N LEU A 96 8.54 3.55 -5.88
CA LEU A 96 7.10 3.53 -5.61
C LEU A 96 6.77 3.90 -4.16
N ASN A 97 7.55 3.40 -3.21
CA ASN A 97 7.40 3.75 -1.80
C ASN A 97 7.68 5.23 -1.54
N GLN A 98 8.74 5.79 -2.13
CA GLN A 98 9.14 7.18 -1.96
C GLN A 98 8.13 8.17 -2.56
N VAL A 99 7.54 7.83 -3.70
CA VAL A 99 6.67 8.76 -4.44
C VAL A 99 5.19 8.56 -4.08
N TYR A 100 4.72 7.31 -4.01
CA TYR A 100 3.28 7.02 -3.98
C TYR A 100 2.77 6.41 -2.67
N TYR A 101 3.51 5.53 -2.00
CA TYR A 101 2.99 4.87 -0.79
C TYR A 101 3.24 5.66 0.49
N ALA A 102 4.44 6.24 0.59
CA ALA A 102 4.86 7.00 1.77
C ALA A 102 5.31 8.41 1.42
N GLY A 103 5.05 8.89 0.21
CA GLY A 103 5.38 10.25 -0.23
C GLY A 103 4.53 11.33 0.45
N LEU A 104 4.90 12.59 0.19
CA LEU A 104 4.19 13.76 0.73
C LEU A 104 2.72 13.79 0.27
N SER A 105 2.44 13.45 -0.99
CA SER A 105 1.06 13.40 -1.52
C SER A 105 0.18 12.41 -0.75
N SER A 106 0.73 11.25 -0.38
CA SER A 106 0.02 10.24 0.43
C SER A 106 -0.24 10.76 1.83
N ALA A 107 0.73 11.45 2.44
CA ALA A 107 0.55 12.07 3.75
C ALA A 107 -0.57 13.12 3.75
N ILE A 108 -0.61 13.97 2.72
CA ILE A 108 -1.66 14.97 2.50
C ILE A 108 -3.01 14.27 2.36
N MET A 109 -3.10 13.27 1.48
CA MET A 109 -4.32 12.51 1.22
C MET A 109 -4.85 11.86 2.51
N PHE A 110 -4.02 11.10 3.23
CA PHE A 110 -4.44 10.43 4.47
C PHE A 110 -4.97 11.44 5.50
N ARG A 111 -4.30 12.58 5.64
CA ARG A 111 -4.74 13.61 6.59
C ARG A 111 -6.03 14.29 6.17
N ALA A 112 -6.11 14.74 4.92
CA ALA A 112 -7.24 15.52 4.44
C ALA A 112 -8.52 14.67 4.33
N VAL A 113 -8.42 13.43 3.84
CA VAL A 113 -9.53 12.48 3.82
C VAL A 113 -9.96 12.14 5.25
N GLY A 114 -9.01 11.77 6.11
CA GLY A 114 -9.29 11.42 7.50
C GLY A 114 -9.99 12.54 8.27
N ASP A 115 -9.61 13.79 8.05
CA ASP A 115 -10.27 14.93 8.70
C ASP A 115 -11.69 15.17 8.22
N CYS A 116 -11.92 15.08 6.91
CA CYS A 116 -13.26 15.25 6.34
C CYS A 116 -14.21 14.16 6.87
N LEU A 117 -13.79 12.89 6.81
CA LEU A 117 -14.59 11.76 7.28
C LEU A 117 -14.82 11.81 8.80
N LYS A 118 -13.78 12.08 9.58
CA LYS A 118 -13.90 12.22 11.04
C LYS A 118 -14.89 13.31 11.42
N TYR A 119 -14.82 14.46 10.74
CA TYR A 119 -15.74 15.56 11.02
C TYR A 119 -17.18 15.21 10.62
N ALA A 120 -17.39 14.57 9.48
CA ALA A 120 -18.71 14.14 9.03
C ALA A 120 -19.36 13.12 9.99
N LEU A 121 -18.58 12.16 10.51
CA LEU A 121 -19.01 11.23 11.55
C LEU A 121 -19.39 11.96 12.86
N GLN A 122 -18.54 12.88 13.32
CA GLN A 122 -18.80 13.67 14.54
C GLN A 122 -20.06 14.52 14.46
N LYS A 123 -20.46 14.93 13.24
CA LYS A 123 -21.69 15.68 12.98
C LYS A 123 -22.90 14.79 12.73
N GLY A 124 -22.72 13.47 12.59
CA GLY A 124 -23.79 12.55 12.20
C GLY A 124 -24.26 12.75 10.76
N TYR A 125 -23.43 13.35 9.89
CA TYR A 125 -23.73 13.48 8.46
C TYR A 125 -23.57 12.14 7.71
N ILE A 126 -22.74 11.25 8.26
CA ILE A 126 -22.60 9.84 7.91
C ILE A 126 -22.49 9.03 9.21
N SER A 127 -22.78 7.73 9.15
CA SER A 127 -22.59 6.80 10.27
C SER A 127 -21.39 5.86 10.05
N GLU A 128 -21.04 5.04 11.04
CA GLU A 128 -19.98 4.03 10.87
C GLU A 128 -20.38 2.95 9.86
N GLU A 129 -21.67 2.59 9.79
CA GLU A 129 -22.20 1.64 8.81
C GLU A 129 -22.01 2.14 7.37
N ASP A 130 -22.02 3.46 7.16
CA ASP A 130 -21.78 4.04 5.85
C ASP A 130 -20.37 3.75 5.32
N LEU A 131 -19.39 3.59 6.22
CA LEU A 131 -18.01 3.25 5.86
C LEU A 131 -17.87 1.83 5.30
N TYR A 132 -18.88 0.97 5.50
CA TYR A 132 -18.96 -0.37 4.90
C TYR A 132 -19.67 -0.36 3.53
N THR A 133 -19.97 0.81 2.97
CA THR A 133 -20.52 0.97 1.62
C THR A 133 -19.41 1.26 0.60
N THR A 134 -19.63 2.21 -0.32
CA THR A 134 -18.62 2.61 -1.32
C THR A 134 -18.29 4.08 -1.16
N ASP A 135 -17.08 4.48 -1.59
CA ASP A 135 -16.62 5.87 -1.57
C ASP A 135 -17.67 6.82 -2.16
N LYS A 136 -18.26 6.46 -3.31
CA LYS A 136 -19.30 7.27 -3.95
C LYS A 136 -20.50 7.51 -3.03
N ILE A 137 -21.01 6.47 -2.37
CA ILE A 137 -22.18 6.59 -1.49
C ILE A 137 -21.86 7.49 -0.29
N VAL A 138 -20.72 7.27 0.36
CA VAL A 138 -20.27 8.08 1.50
C VAL A 138 -20.11 9.54 1.11
N LEU A 139 -19.44 9.79 -0.03
CA LEU A 139 -19.17 11.14 -0.51
C LEU A 139 -20.44 11.89 -0.92
N GLU A 140 -21.43 11.22 -1.54
CA GLU A 140 -22.72 11.85 -1.85
C GLU A 140 -23.50 12.25 -0.60
N LYS A 141 -23.45 11.44 0.47
CA LYS A 141 -24.05 11.81 1.76
C LYS A 141 -23.42 13.07 2.34
N ILE A 142 -22.09 13.15 2.33
CA ILE A 142 -21.34 14.32 2.82
C ILE A 142 -21.67 15.57 1.99
N LYS A 143 -21.78 15.44 0.66
CA LYS A 143 -22.01 16.59 -0.26
C LYS A 143 -23.26 17.40 0.08
N ILE A 144 -24.31 16.77 0.59
CA ILE A 144 -25.59 17.42 0.94
C ILE A 144 -25.39 18.54 1.98
N PHE A 145 -24.36 18.43 2.81
CA PHE A 145 -24.10 19.36 3.91
C PHE A 145 -23.08 20.45 3.58
N LEU A 146 -22.42 20.41 2.41
CA LEU A 146 -21.34 21.36 2.07
C LEU A 146 -21.79 22.82 1.98
N ASN A 147 -23.04 23.08 1.63
CA ASN A 147 -23.59 24.45 1.58
C ASN A 147 -24.12 24.94 2.93
N LYS A 148 -24.13 24.08 3.95
CA LYS A 148 -24.70 24.37 5.29
C LYS A 148 -23.64 24.39 6.39
N ASP A 149 -22.49 23.78 6.14
CA ASP A 149 -21.39 23.64 7.11
C ASP A 149 -20.07 24.08 6.47
N GLU A 150 -19.66 25.32 6.77
CA GLU A 150 -18.44 25.93 6.22
C GLU A 150 -17.17 25.16 6.60
N LYS A 151 -17.13 24.57 7.80
CA LYS A 151 -15.98 23.77 8.24
C LYS A 151 -15.89 22.47 7.45
N LEU A 152 -17.01 21.78 7.24
CA LEU A 152 -17.05 20.60 6.38
C LEU A 152 -16.61 20.95 4.96
N LYS A 153 -17.09 22.08 4.42
CA LYS A 153 -16.72 22.58 3.09
C LYS A 153 -15.21 22.80 2.97
N LEU A 154 -14.57 23.44 3.94
CA LEU A 154 -13.12 23.62 3.96
C LEU A 154 -12.37 22.27 3.98
N LEU A 155 -12.81 21.32 4.80
CA LEU A 155 -12.18 19.99 4.87
C LEU A 155 -12.36 19.21 3.56
N TRP A 156 -13.52 19.34 2.93
CA TRP A 156 -13.81 18.78 1.61
C TRP A 156 -12.90 19.39 0.53
N GLU A 157 -12.70 20.70 0.55
CA GLU A 157 -11.80 21.41 -0.37
C GLU A 157 -10.33 20.97 -0.18
N ARG A 158 -9.88 20.78 1.07
CA ARG A 158 -8.56 20.20 1.35
C ARG A 158 -8.42 18.80 0.77
N MET A 159 -9.41 17.93 0.99
CA MET A 159 -9.42 16.57 0.46
C MET A 159 -9.38 16.52 -1.08
N ASN A 160 -9.99 17.51 -1.75
CA ASN A 160 -10.05 17.61 -3.21
C ASN A 160 -8.94 18.49 -3.81
N ASN A 161 -7.83 18.70 -3.10
CA ASN A 161 -6.66 19.46 -3.55
C ASN A 161 -7.00 20.90 -3.99
N LYS A 162 -8.03 21.52 -3.40
CA LYS A 162 -8.41 22.92 -3.66
C LYS A 162 -7.73 23.92 -2.72
N VAL A 163 -7.14 23.42 -1.65
CA VAL A 163 -6.33 24.19 -0.70
C VAL A 163 -4.87 23.76 -0.86
N LYS A 164 -3.98 24.72 -1.06
CA LYS A 164 -2.54 24.45 -1.13
C LYS A 164 -2.03 23.97 0.23
N VAL A 165 -1.07 23.06 0.19
CA VAL A 165 -0.47 22.47 1.38
C VAL A 165 1.02 22.28 1.15
N GLY A 166 1.80 22.63 2.17
CA GLY A 166 3.26 22.46 2.17
C GLY A 166 3.74 21.59 3.33
N ASN A 167 4.98 21.14 3.24
CA ASN A 167 5.67 20.47 4.35
C ASN A 167 6.55 21.49 5.10
N ASN A 168 6.17 21.88 6.31
CA ASN A 168 6.88 22.88 7.11
C ASN A 168 7.04 22.42 8.58
N PRO A 169 8.21 21.88 8.97
CA PRO A 169 8.48 21.44 10.34
C PRO A 169 8.42 22.54 11.41
N ASN A 170 8.58 23.82 11.02
CA ASN A 170 8.63 24.94 11.95
C ASN A 170 7.26 25.61 12.18
N ASN A 171 6.29 25.35 11.31
CA ASN A 171 4.93 25.88 11.40
C ASN A 171 3.99 24.99 10.59
N TYR A 172 3.28 24.09 11.28
CA TYR A 172 2.38 23.10 10.68
C TYR A 172 1.05 23.05 11.44
N ASP A 173 0.02 22.56 10.76
CA ASP A 173 -1.30 22.30 11.37
C ASP A 173 -1.45 20.83 11.76
N ALA A 174 -0.73 19.92 11.09
CA ALA A 174 -0.78 18.49 11.37
C ALA A 174 0.57 17.80 11.14
N GLN A 175 0.89 16.84 12.00
CA GLN A 175 2.01 15.92 11.82
C GLN A 175 1.47 14.57 11.35
N VAL A 176 2.06 14.00 10.30
CA VAL A 176 1.60 12.76 9.67
C VAL A 176 2.77 11.80 9.53
N PHE A 177 2.52 10.53 9.87
CA PHE A 177 3.45 9.44 9.63
C PHE A 177 2.90 8.51 8.58
N CYS A 178 3.65 8.30 7.50
CA CYS A 178 3.35 7.31 6.49
C CYS A 178 4.14 6.03 6.76
N LYS A 179 3.45 4.89 6.73
CA LYS A 179 4.09 3.57 6.80
C LYS A 179 4.98 3.39 5.57
N SER A 180 6.28 3.41 5.78
CA SER A 180 7.28 3.15 4.73
C SER A 180 7.51 1.65 4.58
N ARG A 181 7.78 1.22 3.35
CA ARG A 181 8.06 -0.18 3.01
C ARG A 181 9.26 -0.23 2.08
N ILE A 182 10.11 -1.24 2.26
CA ILE A 182 11.27 -1.51 1.40
C ILE A 182 11.44 -3.02 1.27
N VAL A 183 11.90 -3.46 0.10
CA VAL A 183 12.13 -4.87 -0.20
C VAL A 183 13.62 -5.15 -0.36
N ASN A 184 14.01 -6.39 -0.07
CA ASN A 184 15.35 -6.90 -0.26
C ASN A 184 15.27 -8.25 -0.98
N PRO A 185 14.95 -8.23 -2.30
CA PRO A 185 14.63 -9.43 -3.05
C PRO A 185 15.79 -10.44 -3.02
N LEU A 186 15.43 -11.72 -3.03
CA LEU A 186 16.37 -12.80 -3.26
C LEU A 186 16.63 -12.94 -4.76
N PHE A 187 17.82 -13.41 -5.11
CA PHE A 187 18.17 -13.82 -6.45
C PHE A 187 19.12 -15.01 -6.46
N ARG A 188 19.20 -15.68 -7.62
CA ARG A 188 20.13 -16.78 -7.86
C ARG A 188 21.49 -16.25 -8.34
N ASP A 189 22.54 -16.64 -7.64
CA ASP A 189 23.94 -16.42 -8.03
C ASP A 189 24.69 -17.75 -8.00
N ASN A 190 24.95 -18.32 -9.18
CA ASN A 190 25.66 -19.60 -9.32
C ASN A 190 25.07 -20.73 -8.46
N GLY A 191 23.73 -20.81 -8.38
CA GLY A 191 23.01 -21.82 -7.60
C GLY A 191 22.87 -21.52 -6.11
N ILE A 192 23.30 -20.34 -5.65
CA ILE A 192 23.14 -19.88 -4.27
C ILE A 192 22.15 -18.72 -4.25
N LEU A 193 21.21 -18.76 -3.30
CA LEU A 193 20.31 -17.63 -3.05
C LEU A 193 21.03 -16.52 -2.28
N LYS A 194 21.00 -15.31 -2.81
CA LYS A 194 21.55 -14.11 -2.17
C LYS A 194 20.51 -12.99 -2.18
N ARG A 195 20.60 -12.07 -1.22
CA ARG A 195 19.84 -10.83 -1.22
C ARG A 195 20.58 -9.73 -1.95
N VAL A 196 19.84 -8.77 -2.52
CA VAL A 196 20.43 -7.56 -3.14
C VAL A 196 21.45 -6.90 -2.21
N SER A 197 21.14 -6.80 -0.91
CA SER A 197 22.03 -6.15 0.06
C SER A 197 23.32 -6.91 0.41
N GLU A 198 23.42 -8.18 0.04
CA GLU A 198 24.66 -8.97 0.18
C GLU A 198 25.64 -8.68 -0.96
N SER A 199 25.12 -8.34 -2.14
CA SER A 199 25.92 -7.99 -3.33
C SER A 199 26.09 -6.49 -3.53
N GLU A 200 25.21 -5.66 -2.96
CA GLU A 200 25.31 -4.20 -2.97
C GLU A 200 25.12 -3.64 -1.56
N SER A 201 26.25 -3.42 -0.88
CA SER A 201 26.26 -3.04 0.55
C SER A 201 25.47 -1.77 0.87
N ARG A 202 25.43 -0.80 -0.05
CA ARG A 202 24.64 0.44 0.06
C ARG A 202 23.14 0.15 0.25
N TRP A 203 22.64 -0.98 -0.24
CA TRP A 203 21.24 -1.35 -0.06
C TRP A 203 20.88 -1.60 1.42
N ASN A 204 21.84 -2.00 2.27
CA ASN A 204 21.60 -2.14 3.71
C ASN A 204 21.25 -0.79 4.37
N ASP A 205 21.93 0.29 3.97
CA ASP A 205 21.64 1.63 4.48
C ASP A 205 20.27 2.11 4.01
N ILE A 206 19.92 1.83 2.75
CA ILE A 206 18.59 2.13 2.19
C ILE A 206 17.52 1.38 2.97
N ILE A 207 17.70 0.08 3.24
CA ILE A 207 16.75 -0.70 4.05
C ILE A 207 16.60 -0.08 5.44
N LYS A 208 17.69 0.25 6.11
CA LYS A 208 17.66 0.84 7.45
C LYS A 208 16.96 2.20 7.48
N GLN A 209 17.14 3.01 6.44
CA GLN A 209 16.48 4.30 6.29
C GLN A 209 14.99 4.13 5.98
N GLU A 210 14.66 3.35 4.97
CA GLU A 210 13.31 3.22 4.41
C GLU A 210 12.41 2.27 5.20
N SER A 211 12.94 1.53 6.17
CA SER A 211 12.14 0.77 7.15
C SER A 211 11.49 1.67 8.21
N LYS A 212 11.96 2.92 8.35
CA LYS A 212 11.37 3.88 9.29
C LYS A 212 10.17 4.58 8.65
N PRO A 213 9.08 4.82 9.40
CA PRO A 213 7.97 5.64 8.92
C PRO A 213 8.45 7.02 8.43
N LYS A 214 7.87 7.50 7.33
CA LYS A 214 8.17 8.84 6.82
C LYS A 214 7.32 9.85 7.55
N GLN A 215 7.94 10.96 7.94
CA GLN A 215 7.31 11.99 8.74
C GLN A 215 7.15 13.27 7.94
N TYR A 216 5.94 13.83 7.96
CA TYR A 216 5.59 15.07 7.28
C TYR A 216 4.86 16.01 8.23
N PHE A 217 5.06 17.31 8.02
CA PHE A 217 4.50 18.39 8.82
C PHE A 217 3.66 19.28 7.91
N LEU A 218 2.37 18.97 7.81
CA LEU A 218 1.48 19.58 6.83
C LEU A 218 1.01 20.95 7.32
N LYS A 219 1.21 21.97 6.48
CA LYS A 219 0.66 23.31 6.66
C LYS A 219 -0.30 23.62 5.53
N PHE A 220 -1.57 23.82 5.84
CA PHE A 220 -2.58 24.22 4.85
C PHE A 220 -2.60 25.75 4.75
N GLU A 221 -2.68 26.27 3.52
CA GLU A 221 -2.97 27.68 3.30
C GLU A 221 -4.40 27.99 3.82
N ARG A 222 -4.59 29.23 4.28
CA ARG A 222 -5.88 29.72 4.79
C ARG A 222 -6.74 30.22 3.65
#